data_AF-A0A8J7SJB3-F1
#
_entry.id   AF-A0A8J7SJB3-F1
#
_cell.length_a   1.000
_cell.length_b   1.000
_cell.length_c   1.000
_cell.angle_alpha   90.00
_cell.angle_beta   90.00
_cell.angle_gamma   90.00
#
_symmetry.space_group_name_H-M   'P 1'
#
loop_
_entity.id
_entity.type
_entity.pdbx_description
1 polymer ?
#
loop_
_entity_poly.entity_id
_entity_poly.type
_entity_poly.pdbx_seq_one_letter_code
_entity_poly.pdbx_strand_id
1 'polypeptide(L)'
;MKSILEFVFNNFALCFGLITLWYVVCFSYLVWKRKKKGLTFPNPTDEGVVFSEFKASGSSHKTIFTRLGGASRCLTVLVTENVLAITTPFPFNLLNEKFDLDHIVPLKNIVSVEQRGNATHLKYTHDDGSSSNLTILLQNPKQFIKSLSQN
;
A
#
# COMPACT_ATOMS: atom_id res chain seq x y z
N MET A 1 -33.01 -10.61 -25.17
CA MET A 1 -32.73 -11.00 -23.77
C MET A 1 -32.96 -12.49 -23.50
N LYS A 2 -34.12 -13.09 -23.82
CA LYS A 2 -34.39 -14.52 -23.55
C LYS A 2 -33.35 -15.49 -24.16
N SER A 3 -32.97 -15.27 -25.43
CA SER A 3 -31.97 -16.10 -26.12
C SER A 3 -30.56 -16.08 -25.49
N ILE A 4 -30.13 -14.96 -24.91
CA ILE A 4 -28.81 -14.86 -24.24
C ILE A 4 -28.86 -15.61 -22.89
N LEU A 5 -29.95 -15.46 -22.15
CA LEU A 5 -30.15 -16.16 -20.89
C LEU A 5 -30.17 -17.68 -21.07
N GLU A 6 -30.91 -18.18 -22.06
CA GLU A 6 -30.94 -19.61 -22.40
C GLU A 6 -29.55 -20.13 -22.79
N PHE A 7 -28.80 -19.37 -23.59
CA PHE A 7 -27.42 -19.73 -23.91
C PHE A 7 -26.53 -19.83 -22.67
N VAL A 8 -26.59 -18.84 -21.77
CA VAL A 8 -25.81 -18.83 -20.53
C VAL A 8 -26.18 -19.99 -19.61
N PHE A 9 -27.46 -20.34 -19.50
CA PHE A 9 -27.90 -21.47 -18.68
C PHE A 9 -27.46 -22.81 -19.28
N ASN A 10 -27.63 -23.00 -20.60
CA ASN A 10 -27.23 -24.23 -21.29
C ASN A 10 -25.70 -24.45 -21.27
N ASN A 11 -24.94 -23.36 -21.22
CA ASN A 11 -23.46 -23.39 -21.18
C ASN A 11 -22.90 -22.95 -19.83
N PHE A 12 -23.70 -23.02 -18.75
CA PHE A 12 -23.34 -22.43 -17.46
C PHE A 12 -21.98 -22.91 -16.96
N ALA A 13 -21.73 -24.22 -17.02
CA ALA A 13 -20.47 -24.81 -16.57
C ALA A 13 -19.27 -24.29 -17.38
N LEU A 14 -19.43 -24.10 -18.70
CA LEU A 14 -18.38 -23.57 -19.58
C LEU A 14 -18.15 -22.09 -19.30
N CYS A 15 -19.22 -21.28 -19.23
CA CYS A 15 -19.12 -19.85 -18.91
C CYS A 15 -18.47 -19.62 -17.53
N PHE A 16 -18.92 -20.38 -16.52
CA PHE A 16 -18.34 -20.34 -15.18
C PHE A 16 -16.86 -20.74 -15.20
N GLY A 17 -16.52 -21.86 -15.85
CA GLY A 17 -15.13 -22.31 -15.98
C GLY A 17 -14.21 -21.29 -16.65
N LEU A 18 -14.66 -20.67 -17.75
CA LEU A 18 -13.90 -19.62 -18.43
C LEU A 18 -13.70 -18.37 -17.55
N ILE A 19 -14.75 -17.92 -16.86
CA ILE A 19 -14.66 -16.78 -15.95
C ILE A 19 -13.71 -17.09 -14.79
N THR A 20 -13.82 -18.27 -14.17
CA THR A 20 -12.92 -18.70 -13.10
C THR A 20 -11.47 -18.79 -13.59
N LEU A 21 -11.24 -19.40 -14.76
CA LEU A 21 -9.90 -19.49 -15.35
C LEU A 21 -9.32 -18.10 -15.61
N TRP A 22 -10.11 -17.18 -16.15
CA TRP A 22 -9.70 -15.79 -16.36
C TRP A 22 -9.25 -15.12 -15.06
N TYR A 23 -10.04 -15.25 -13.98
CA TYR A 23 -9.66 -14.71 -12.68
C TYR A 23 -8.38 -15.34 -12.11
N VAL A 24 -8.21 -16.66 -12.26
CA VAL A 24 -6.97 -17.35 -11.82
C VAL A 24 -5.76 -16.85 -12.59
N VAL A 25 -5.87 -16.68 -13.91
CA VAL A 25 -4.79 -16.14 -14.75
C VAL A 25 -4.45 -14.71 -14.35
N CYS A 26 -5.45 -13.83 -14.22
CA CYS A 26 -5.25 -12.44 -13.78
C CYS A 26 -4.60 -12.38 -12.39
N PHE A 27 -5.08 -13.16 -11.44
CA PHE A 27 -4.54 -13.21 -10.09
C PHE A 27 -3.09 -13.71 -10.06
N SER A 28 -2.81 -14.79 -10.78
CA SER A 28 -1.46 -15.36 -10.89
C SER A 28 -0.49 -14.37 -11.52
N TYR A 29 -0.92 -13.65 -12.56
CA TYR A 29 -0.13 -12.58 -13.17
C TYR A 29 0.20 -11.44 -12.19
N LEU A 30 -0.78 -10.99 -11.39
CA LEU A 30 -0.56 -9.95 -10.37
C LEU A 30 0.45 -10.41 -9.31
N VAL A 31 0.33 -11.64 -8.82
CA VAL A 31 1.26 -12.23 -7.85
C VAL A 31 2.67 -12.33 -8.45
N TRP A 32 2.79 -12.83 -9.67
CA TRP A 32 4.09 -12.94 -10.37
C TRP A 32 4.74 -11.57 -10.57
N LYS A 33 3.96 -10.57 -11.03
CA LYS A 33 4.44 -9.20 -11.21
C LYS A 33 4.95 -8.60 -9.90
N ARG A 34 4.24 -8.83 -8.78
CA ARG A 34 4.68 -8.35 -7.46
C ARG A 34 5.97 -9.05 -7.01
N LYS A 35 6.08 -10.36 -7.18
CA LYS A 35 7.33 -11.09 -6.88
C LYS A 35 8.52 -10.54 -7.66
N LYS A 36 8.32 -10.19 -8.95
CA LYS A 36 9.37 -9.61 -9.79
C LYS A 36 9.87 -8.25 -9.31
N LYS A 37 9.05 -7.46 -8.59
CA LYS A 37 9.47 -6.17 -8.04
C LYS A 37 10.50 -6.28 -6.91
N GLY A 38 10.59 -7.43 -6.24
CA GLY A 38 11.59 -7.65 -5.19
C GLY A 38 11.47 -6.73 -3.98
N LEU A 39 10.33 -6.07 -3.77
CA LEU A 39 10.10 -5.24 -2.59
C LEU A 39 9.88 -6.13 -1.37
N THR A 40 10.91 -6.27 -0.55
CA THR A 40 10.85 -6.91 0.76
C THR A 40 10.43 -5.88 1.79
N PHE A 41 9.18 -5.97 2.24
CA PHE A 41 8.71 -5.17 3.37
C PHE A 41 9.10 -5.87 4.67
N PRO A 42 9.56 -5.12 5.69
CA PRO A 42 9.77 -5.69 7.02
C PRO A 42 8.44 -6.22 7.57
N ASN A 43 8.48 -7.31 8.31
CA ASN A 43 7.34 -7.76 9.10
C ASN A 43 7.36 -7.06 10.47
N PRO A 44 6.18 -6.81 11.07
CA PRO A 44 6.05 -6.28 12.42
C PRO A 44 6.82 -7.04 13.51
N THR A 45 7.12 -8.31 13.27
CA THR A 45 7.86 -9.20 14.19
C THR A 45 9.36 -9.27 13.91
N ASP A 46 9.83 -8.60 12.86
CA ASP A 46 11.25 -8.60 12.52
C ASP A 46 12.05 -7.85 13.59
N GLU A 47 13.26 -8.33 13.88
CA GLU A 47 14.18 -7.64 14.79
C GLU A 47 14.53 -6.25 14.24
N GLY A 48 14.51 -5.24 15.11
CA GLY A 48 14.79 -3.84 14.74
C GLY A 48 13.57 -3.02 14.31
N VAL A 49 12.35 -3.58 14.34
CA VAL A 49 11.12 -2.79 14.20
C VAL A 49 10.84 -2.04 15.51
N VAL A 50 10.93 -0.71 15.45
CA VAL A 50 10.72 0.19 16.59
C VAL A 50 9.29 0.73 16.67
N PHE A 51 8.54 0.66 15.57
CA PHE A 51 7.13 1.01 15.52
C PHE A 51 6.40 0.18 14.46
N SER A 52 5.20 -0.28 14.81
CA SER A 52 4.30 -0.95 13.87
C SER A 52 2.86 -0.55 14.15
N GLU A 53 2.14 -0.10 13.13
CA GLU A 53 0.71 0.18 13.22
C GLU A 53 -0.03 -0.40 12.02
N PHE A 54 -1.13 -1.09 12.29
CA PHE A 54 -2.03 -1.63 11.27
C PHE A 54 -3.31 -0.81 11.18
N LYS A 55 -3.96 -0.90 10.02
CA LYS A 55 -5.22 -0.17 9.74
C LYS A 55 -5.04 1.34 9.82
N ALA A 56 -3.86 1.83 9.48
CA ALA A 56 -3.65 3.25 9.21
C ALA A 56 -4.38 3.63 7.91
N SER A 57 -4.68 4.91 7.76
CA SER A 57 -5.15 5.47 6.50
C SER A 57 -4.09 6.37 5.91
N GLY A 58 -4.11 6.64 4.62
CA GLY A 58 -3.17 7.57 4.02
C GLY A 58 -3.41 7.82 2.55
N SER A 59 -2.80 8.89 2.05
CA SER A 59 -2.89 9.32 0.66
C SER A 59 -1.55 9.85 0.18
N SER A 60 -1.16 9.41 -1.03
CA SER A 60 0.00 9.93 -1.75
C SER A 60 -0.42 11.17 -2.55
N HIS A 61 0.36 12.25 -2.47
CA HIS A 61 0.06 13.49 -3.20
C HIS A 61 0.69 13.53 -4.60
N LYS A 62 1.13 12.39 -5.13
CA LYS A 62 1.77 12.30 -6.45
C LYS A 62 0.87 12.71 -7.60
N THR A 63 -0.42 12.38 -7.54
CA THR A 63 -1.41 12.76 -8.55
C THR A 63 -2.72 13.23 -7.90
N ILE A 64 -3.53 13.98 -8.65
CA ILE A 64 -4.85 14.47 -8.18
C ILE A 64 -5.76 13.29 -7.79
N PHE A 65 -5.66 12.17 -8.50
CA PHE A 65 -6.39 10.93 -8.18
C PHE A 65 -5.92 10.28 -6.88
N THR A 66 -4.61 10.21 -6.62
CA THR A 66 -4.08 9.64 -5.35
C THR A 66 -4.33 10.56 -4.15
N ARG A 67 -4.59 11.86 -4.39
CA ARG A 67 -5.00 12.84 -3.37
C ARG A 67 -6.46 12.69 -2.95
N LEU A 68 -7.36 12.27 -3.84
CA LEU A 68 -8.80 12.06 -3.57
C LEU A 68 -9.12 10.60 -3.21
N GLY A 69 -8.42 9.62 -3.80
CA GLY A 69 -8.53 8.20 -3.51
C GLY A 69 -7.41 7.73 -2.58
N GLY A 70 -7.51 8.05 -1.30
CA GLY A 70 -6.60 7.53 -0.28
C GLY A 70 -6.93 6.09 0.15
N ALA A 71 -5.96 5.36 0.67
CA ALA A 71 -6.21 4.13 1.42
C ALA A 71 -6.85 4.47 2.76
N SER A 72 -8.00 3.87 3.06
CA SER A 72 -8.67 4.03 4.35
C SER A 72 -8.59 2.73 5.13
N ARG A 73 -7.99 2.79 6.33
CA ARG A 73 -7.89 1.68 7.30
C ARG A 73 -7.27 0.40 6.75
N CYS A 74 -6.42 0.50 5.75
CA CYS A 74 -5.77 -0.64 5.10
C CYS A 74 -4.26 -0.47 4.95
N LEU A 75 -3.66 0.57 5.52
CA LEU A 75 -2.21 0.72 5.56
C LEU A 75 -1.63 0.04 6.81
N THR A 76 -0.45 -0.54 6.61
CA THR A 76 0.48 -0.97 7.63
C THR A 76 1.67 -0.03 7.55
N VAL A 77 1.98 0.61 8.67
CA VAL A 77 3.09 1.56 8.80
C VAL A 77 4.09 0.96 9.78
N LEU A 78 5.32 0.82 9.33
CA LEU A 78 6.40 0.19 10.05
C LEU A 78 7.61 1.11 10.03
N VAL A 79 8.23 1.29 11.19
CA VAL A 79 9.50 2.00 11.32
C VAL A 79 10.51 1.02 11.87
N THR A 80 11.62 0.89 11.16
CA THR A 80 12.83 0.20 11.63
C THR A 80 13.88 1.24 11.97
N GLU A 81 15.05 0.82 12.44
CA GLU A 81 16.20 1.71 12.69
C GLU A 81 16.62 2.51 11.44
N ASN A 82 16.41 1.98 10.24
CA ASN A 82 16.96 2.56 9.00
C ASN A 82 15.90 2.99 7.99
N VAL A 83 14.70 2.39 8.01
CA VAL A 83 13.66 2.63 7.01
C VAL A 83 12.28 2.80 7.62
N LEU A 84 11.49 3.68 7.00
CA LEU A 84 10.05 3.78 7.12
C LEU A 84 9.41 2.98 5.97
N ALA A 85 8.65 1.95 6.32
CA ALA A 85 7.91 1.13 5.38
C ALA A 85 6.41 1.37 5.52
N ILE A 86 5.75 1.71 4.42
CA ILE A 86 4.29 1.83 4.32
C ILE A 86 3.83 0.86 3.24
N THR A 87 2.87 0.00 3.57
CA THR A 87 2.31 -0.97 2.63
C THR A 87 0.86 -1.30 2.96
N THR A 88 0.14 -1.97 2.07
CA THR A 88 -1.15 -2.58 2.39
C THR A 88 -0.98 -4.09 2.63
N PRO A 89 -1.84 -4.74 3.42
CA PRO A 89 -1.78 -6.18 3.59
C PRO A 89 -2.22 -6.87 2.28
N PHE A 90 -1.79 -8.13 2.13
CA PHE A 90 -2.33 -8.99 1.08
C PHE A 90 -3.84 -9.20 1.29
N PRO A 91 -4.66 -9.27 0.22
CA PRO A 91 -4.32 -9.17 -1.20
C PRO A 91 -4.34 -7.74 -1.76
N PHE A 92 -4.65 -6.72 -0.93
CA PHE A 92 -4.76 -5.33 -1.39
C PHE A 92 -3.45 -4.80 -1.99
N ASN A 93 -2.32 -5.33 -1.53
CA ASN A 93 -1.01 -4.99 -2.09
C ASN A 93 -0.80 -5.38 -3.55
N LEU A 94 -1.64 -6.27 -4.11
CA LEU A 94 -1.63 -6.59 -5.54
C LEU A 94 -2.18 -5.45 -6.39
N LEU A 95 -2.98 -4.55 -5.81
CA LEU A 95 -3.61 -3.42 -6.48
C LEU A 95 -2.88 -2.09 -6.22
N ASN A 96 -1.83 -2.09 -5.40
CA ASN A 96 -1.14 -0.87 -4.95
C ASN A 96 -0.44 -0.08 -6.06
N GLU A 97 -0.17 -0.67 -7.23
CA GLU A 97 0.38 0.07 -8.37
C GLU A 97 -0.46 1.28 -8.79
N LYS A 98 -1.78 1.19 -8.62
CA LYS A 98 -2.68 2.29 -9.00
C LYS A 98 -2.73 3.39 -7.96
N PHE A 99 -2.43 3.06 -6.70
CA PHE A 99 -2.58 3.98 -5.58
C PHE A 99 -1.26 4.53 -5.05
N ASP A 100 -0.13 3.96 -5.48
CA ASP A 100 1.22 4.36 -5.07
C ASP A 100 1.33 4.45 -3.54
N LEU A 101 0.95 3.35 -2.86
CA LEU A 101 0.86 3.27 -1.39
C LEU A 101 1.95 2.39 -0.76
N ASP A 102 2.78 1.76 -1.61
CA ASP A 102 3.90 0.93 -1.21
C ASP A 102 5.17 1.76 -1.26
N HIS A 103 5.66 2.15 -0.09
CA HIS A 103 6.88 2.95 0.04
C HIS A 103 7.82 2.33 1.05
N ILE A 104 9.08 2.22 0.69
CA ILE A 104 10.19 1.99 1.62
C ILE A 104 11.08 3.22 1.50
N VAL A 105 11.09 4.03 2.56
CA VAL A 105 11.77 5.31 2.60
C VAL A 105 12.89 5.21 3.63
N PRO A 106 14.17 5.35 3.25
CA PRO A 106 15.26 5.48 4.20
C PRO A 106 15.00 6.66 5.14
N LEU A 107 15.20 6.49 6.46
CA LEU A 107 14.92 7.57 7.42
C LEU A 107 15.73 8.84 7.12
N LYS A 108 16.98 8.66 6.65
CA LYS A 108 17.84 9.76 6.18
C LYS A 108 17.26 10.60 5.04
N ASN A 109 16.31 10.06 4.28
CA ASN A 109 15.66 10.73 3.16
C ASN A 109 14.39 11.48 3.59
N ILE A 110 13.98 11.37 4.86
CA ILE A 110 12.83 12.11 5.39
C ILE A 110 13.27 13.55 5.68
N VAL A 111 12.65 14.49 4.97
CA VAL A 111 12.97 15.92 5.06
C VAL A 111 12.18 16.59 6.17
N SER A 112 10.90 16.23 6.34
CA SER A 112 10.06 16.82 7.37
C SER A 112 8.91 15.92 7.76
N VAL A 113 8.56 15.97 9.05
CA VAL A 113 7.40 15.29 9.62
C VAL A 113 6.59 16.32 10.40
N GLU A 114 5.37 16.59 9.95
CA GLU A 114 4.47 17.54 10.59
C GLU A 114 3.17 16.85 11.02
N GLN A 115 2.76 17.03 12.26
CA GLN A 115 1.45 16.59 12.72
C GLN A 115 0.44 17.74 12.63
N ARG A 116 -0.67 17.52 11.93
CA ARG A 116 -1.81 18.45 11.84
C ARG A 116 -3.08 17.71 12.27
N GLY A 117 -3.45 17.89 13.55
CA GLY A 117 -4.53 17.12 14.16
C GLY A 117 -4.21 15.62 14.18
N ASN A 118 -5.05 14.81 13.52
CA ASN A 118 -4.86 13.36 13.41
C ASN A 118 -4.09 12.94 12.14
N ALA A 119 -3.72 13.89 11.28
CA ALA A 119 -2.96 13.63 10.07
C ALA A 119 -1.47 13.91 10.30
N THR A 120 -0.63 12.99 9.87
CA THR A 120 0.83 13.12 9.83
C THR A 120 1.25 13.35 8.38
N HIS A 121 1.85 14.50 8.12
CA HIS A 121 2.36 14.88 6.81
C HIS A 121 3.86 14.59 6.78
N LEU A 122 4.24 13.70 5.88
CA LEU A 122 5.62 13.29 5.65
C LEU A 122 6.09 13.85 4.32
N LYS A 123 7.26 14.50 4.31
CA LYS A 123 7.98 14.86 3.08
C LYS A 123 9.28 14.10 3.03
N TYR A 124 9.58 13.50 1.89
CA TYR A 124 10.81 12.75 1.69
C TYR A 124 11.35 12.93 0.27
N THR A 125 12.65 12.74 0.11
CA THR A 125 13.33 12.78 -1.18
C THR A 125 13.63 11.38 -1.69
N HIS A 126 13.48 11.18 -2.98
CA HIS A 126 13.94 9.98 -3.67
C HIS A 126 15.41 10.11 -4.05
N ASP A 127 16.05 8.99 -4.39
CA ASP A 127 17.45 8.98 -4.79
C ASP A 127 17.70 9.73 -6.11
N ASP A 128 16.65 9.99 -6.90
CA ASP A 128 16.68 10.81 -8.12
C ASP A 128 16.58 12.33 -7.84
N GLY A 129 16.50 12.73 -6.56
CA GLY A 129 16.36 14.11 -6.13
C GLY A 129 14.94 14.67 -6.19
N SER A 130 13.96 13.88 -6.66
CA SER A 130 12.55 14.28 -6.62
C SER A 130 12.02 14.24 -5.19
N SER A 131 11.05 15.12 -4.88
CA SER A 131 10.40 15.14 -3.57
C SER A 131 8.99 14.58 -3.65
N SER A 132 8.57 13.87 -2.60
CA SER A 132 7.23 13.32 -2.48
C SER A 132 6.62 13.65 -1.13
N ASN A 133 5.31 13.88 -1.15
CA ASN A 133 4.53 14.19 0.04
C ASN A 133 3.51 13.07 0.27
N LEU A 134 3.46 12.60 1.51
CA LEU A 134 2.53 11.58 1.96
C LEU A 134 1.76 12.09 3.17
N THR A 135 0.47 11.81 3.22
CA THR A 135 -0.34 12.03 4.42
C THR A 135 -0.76 10.68 4.98
N ILE A 136 -0.51 10.47 6.27
CA ILE A 136 -0.86 9.24 6.98
C ILE A 136 -1.72 9.63 8.18
N LEU A 137 -2.86 8.96 8.36
CA LEU A 137 -3.65 9.04 9.57
C LEU A 137 -3.32 7.82 10.42
N LEU A 138 -2.71 8.09 11.56
CA LEU A 138 -2.26 7.10 12.53
C LEU A 138 -3.16 7.13 13.76
N GLN A 139 -3.31 5.98 14.41
CA GLN A 139 -3.96 5.85 15.71
C GLN A 139 -3.04 6.36 16.82
N ASN A 140 -1.73 6.11 16.72
CA ASN A 140 -0.74 6.58 17.69
C ASN A 140 0.35 7.47 17.04
N PRO A 141 0.01 8.70 16.61
CA PRO A 141 0.96 9.59 15.94
C PRO A 141 2.14 10.01 16.84
N LYS A 142 1.94 10.07 18.16
CA LYS A 142 3.00 10.46 19.11
C LYS A 142 4.11 9.42 19.16
N GLN A 143 3.75 8.14 19.24
CA GLN A 143 4.72 7.04 19.25
C GLN A 143 5.48 6.96 17.93
N PHE A 144 4.76 7.15 16.81
CA PHE A 144 5.37 7.22 15.49
C PHE A 144 6.43 8.33 15.39
N ILE A 145 6.10 9.57 15.76
CA ILE A 145 7.05 10.69 15.71
C ILE A 145 8.26 10.43 16.62
N LYS A 146 8.03 9.85 17.81
CA LYS A 146 9.11 9.46 18.71
C LYS A 146 10.05 8.44 18.05
N SER A 147 9.51 7.41 17.38
CA SER A 147 10.31 6.39 16.68
C SER A 147 11.13 6.96 15.52
N LEU A 148 10.68 8.06 14.90
CA LEU A 148 11.44 8.73 13.85
C LEU A 148 12.54 9.66 14.38
N SER A 149 12.45 10.10 15.64
CA SER A 149 13.40 11.06 16.24
C SER A 149 14.52 10.39 17.03
N GLN A 150 14.41 9.09 17.31
CA GLN A 150 15.38 8.33 18.09
C GLN A 150 16.51 7.72 17.24
N ASN A 151 16.48 7.95 15.92
CA ASN A 151 17.49 7.52 14.94
C ASN A 151 17.95 8.73 14.11
#